data_AF-A0A839T3T8-F1
#
_entry.id   AF-A0A839T3T8-F1
#
_cell.length_a   1.000
_cell.length_b   1.000
_cell.length_c   1.000
_cell.angle_alpha   90.00
_cell.angle_beta   90.00
_cell.angle_gamma   90.00
#
_symmetry.space_group_name_H-M   'P 1'
#
loop_
_entity.id
_entity.type
_entity.pdbx_description
1 polymer ?
#
loop_
_entity_poly.entity_id
_entity_poly.type
_entity_poly.pdbx_seq_one_letter_code
_entity_poly.pdbx_strand_id
1 'polypeptide(L)'
;MAQAVLRGDTKGYQHHPQLDRFKNHSASLEAISVYLKAIYAEAETRGYSFDKTKIGPAYKSITLSVTSGQLAYEWKHLLGKLQTRNPSLYRKLQAAETPIPHPIFKVYVGEVESWERV
;
A
#
# COMPACT_ATOMS: atom_id res chain seq x y z
N MET A 1 5.89 11.68 -4.72
CA MET A 1 5.98 10.19 -4.68
C MET A 1 6.35 9.77 -3.27
N ALA A 2 5.76 8.69 -2.75
CA ALA A 2 5.95 8.24 -1.36
C ALA A 2 7.43 8.11 -0.93
N GLN A 3 8.32 7.63 -1.80
CA GLN A 3 9.76 7.55 -1.48
C GLN A 3 10.42 8.91 -1.33
N ALA A 4 10.04 9.88 -2.16
CA ALA A 4 10.56 11.25 -2.06
C ALA A 4 10.13 11.89 -0.73
N VAL A 5 8.93 11.56 -0.24
CA VAL A 5 8.47 11.97 1.09
C VAL A 5 9.35 11.34 2.19
N LEU A 6 9.64 10.04 2.09
CA LEU A 6 10.49 9.35 3.07
C LEU A 6 11.96 9.78 3.03
N ARG A 7 12.45 10.30 1.90
CA ARG A 7 13.79 10.90 1.77
C ARG A 7 13.86 12.36 2.24
N GLY A 8 12.72 13.01 2.46
CA GLY A 8 12.66 14.44 2.79
C GLY A 8 12.74 15.38 1.57
N ASP A 9 12.67 14.85 0.35
CA ASP A 9 12.81 15.61 -0.91
C ASP A 9 11.54 16.44 -1.24
N THR A 10 10.46 16.29 -0.47
CA THR A 10 9.18 16.95 -0.73
C THR A 10 8.77 17.87 0.41
N LYS A 11 8.29 19.08 0.09
CA LYS A 11 7.70 20.01 1.07
C LYS A 11 6.28 19.60 1.52
N GLY A 12 5.53 18.89 0.68
CA GLY A 12 4.18 18.42 0.98
C GLY A 12 4.14 16.95 1.39
N TYR A 13 3.03 16.52 2.03
CA TYR A 13 2.75 15.12 2.39
C TYR A 13 3.72 14.44 3.37
N GLN A 14 4.62 15.19 4.02
CA GLN A 14 5.60 14.67 5.01
C GLN A 14 4.96 13.88 6.16
N HIS A 15 3.75 14.28 6.57
CA HIS A 15 2.96 13.64 7.63
C HIS A 15 1.81 12.81 7.08
N HIS A 16 1.99 12.19 5.91
CA HIS A 16 1.00 11.27 5.37
C HIS A 16 0.91 10.02 6.26
N PRO A 17 -0.25 9.71 6.87
CA PRO A 17 -0.31 8.68 7.91
C PRO A 17 0.01 7.27 7.43
N GLN A 18 -0.40 6.92 6.21
CA GLN A 18 -0.03 5.61 5.64
C GLN A 18 1.48 5.44 5.45
N LEU A 19 2.28 6.51 5.46
CA LEU A 19 3.73 6.39 5.39
C LEU A 19 4.35 6.01 6.73
N ASP A 20 3.63 6.17 7.85
CA ASP A 20 4.15 5.90 9.18
C ASP A 20 4.47 4.40 9.35
N ARG A 21 3.73 3.51 8.69
CA ARG A 21 4.04 2.07 8.63
C ARG A 21 5.42 1.76 8.01
N PHE A 22 5.89 2.61 7.10
CA PHE A 22 7.22 2.47 6.49
C PHE A 22 8.28 3.19 7.32
N LYS A 23 7.97 4.36 7.90
CA LYS A 23 8.90 5.11 8.76
C LYS A 23 9.29 4.32 10.00
N ASN A 24 8.36 3.55 10.56
CA ASN A 24 8.59 2.72 11.75
C ASN A 24 9.44 1.46 11.46
N HIS A 25 9.77 1.18 10.20
CA HIS A 25 10.63 0.07 9.84
C HIS A 25 12.09 0.53 9.73
N SER A 26 13.02 -0.26 10.26
CA SER A 26 14.47 0.05 10.27
C SER A 26 15.04 0.26 8.85
N ALA A 27 14.49 -0.44 7.87
CA ALA A 27 14.80 -0.29 6.44
C ALA A 27 13.70 0.43 5.67
N SER A 28 13.25 1.61 6.14
CA SER A 28 12.10 2.36 5.61
C SER A 28 12.13 2.59 4.09
N LEU A 29 13.29 2.99 3.54
CA LEU A 29 13.48 3.23 2.10
C LEU A 29 13.42 1.94 1.27
N GLU A 30 13.96 0.83 1.77
CA GLU A 30 13.84 -0.47 1.09
C GLU A 30 12.40 -1.00 1.15
N ALA A 31 11.73 -0.83 2.29
CA ALA A 31 10.36 -1.27 2.48
C ALA A 31 9.38 -0.62 1.48
N ILE A 32 9.48 0.70 1.32
CA ILE A 32 8.68 1.41 0.31
C ILE A 32 9.09 1.03 -1.12
N SER A 33 10.37 0.73 -1.39
CA SER A 33 10.83 0.25 -2.70
C SER A 33 10.20 -1.10 -3.05
N VAL A 34 10.21 -2.09 -2.13
CA VAL A 34 9.59 -3.40 -2.37
C VAL A 34 8.10 -3.25 -2.64
N TYR A 35 7.40 -2.43 -1.83
CA TYR A 35 5.99 -2.14 -2.02
C TYR A 35 5.71 -1.56 -3.42
N LEU A 36 6.45 -0.53 -3.81
CA LEU A 36 6.23 0.14 -5.10
C LEU A 36 6.59 -0.72 -6.30
N LYS A 37 7.53 -1.67 -6.17
CA LYS A 37 7.85 -2.62 -7.24
C LYS A 37 6.66 -3.52 -7.59
N ALA A 38 5.91 -4.02 -6.62
CA ALA A 38 4.74 -4.85 -6.94
C ALA A 38 3.58 -4.00 -7.48
N ILE A 39 3.39 -2.77 -6.96
CA ILE A 39 2.43 -1.82 -7.52
C ILE A 39 2.76 -1.50 -8.98
N TYR A 40 4.03 -1.31 -9.30
CA TYR A 40 4.51 -1.10 -10.67
C TYR A 40 4.19 -2.30 -11.57
N ALA A 41 4.44 -3.53 -11.14
CA ALA A 41 4.12 -4.74 -11.91
C ALA A 41 2.60 -4.88 -12.19
N GLU A 42 1.77 -4.57 -11.20
CA GLU A 42 0.31 -4.56 -11.37
C GLU A 42 -0.13 -3.43 -12.33
N ALA A 43 0.52 -2.28 -12.24
CA ALA A 43 0.24 -1.14 -13.10
C ALA A 43 0.57 -1.43 -14.57
N GLU A 44 1.73 -2.06 -14.84
CA GLU A 44 2.11 -2.52 -16.18
C GLU A 44 1.07 -3.50 -16.75
N THR A 45 0.63 -4.47 -15.93
CA THR A 45 -0.42 -5.43 -16.32
C THR A 45 -1.73 -4.75 -16.71
N ARG A 46 -2.02 -3.59 -16.12
CA ARG A 46 -3.22 -2.77 -16.41
C ARG A 46 -3.00 -1.71 -17.50
N GLY A 47 -1.81 -1.62 -18.08
CA GLY A 47 -1.46 -0.66 -19.13
C GLY A 47 -1.13 0.76 -18.64
N TYR A 48 -0.86 0.93 -17.34
CA TYR A 48 -0.37 2.21 -16.81
C TYR A 48 1.15 2.33 -17.02
N SER A 49 1.60 3.51 -17.42
CA SER A 49 3.03 3.83 -17.59
C SER A 49 3.52 4.67 -16.43
N PHE A 50 4.12 4.02 -15.43
CA PHE A 50 4.82 4.70 -14.34
C PHE A 50 6.32 4.77 -14.63
N ASP A 51 6.96 5.81 -14.10
CA ASP A 51 8.41 5.96 -14.22
C ASP A 51 9.14 5.07 -13.20
N LYS A 52 9.62 3.92 -13.69
CA LYS A 52 10.39 2.94 -12.90
C LYS A 52 11.67 3.51 -12.30
N THR A 53 12.28 4.55 -12.91
CA THR A 53 13.54 5.12 -12.42
C THR A 53 13.37 5.80 -11.05
N LYS A 54 12.14 6.15 -10.70
CA LYS A 54 11.82 6.72 -9.38
C LYS A 54 11.75 5.67 -8.27
N ILE A 55 11.71 4.39 -8.63
CA ILE A 55 11.63 3.27 -7.68
C ILE A 55 13.03 2.86 -7.26
N GLY A 56 13.33 3.05 -5.97
CA GLY A 56 14.62 2.68 -5.39
C GLY A 56 14.91 1.18 -5.46
N PRO A 57 16.17 0.78 -5.21
CA PRO A 57 16.50 -0.63 -5.13
C PRO A 57 15.86 -1.28 -3.89
N ALA A 58 15.79 -2.60 -3.93
CA ALA A 58 15.35 -3.41 -2.80
C ALA A 58 16.15 -4.71 -2.83
N TYR A 59 16.98 -4.91 -1.82
CA TYR A 59 17.97 -5.98 -1.80
C TYR A 59 17.62 -7.06 -0.76
N LYS A 60 16.82 -6.69 0.24
CA LYS A 60 16.40 -7.59 1.32
C LYS A 60 14.94 -7.98 1.17
N SER A 61 14.62 -9.16 1.70
CA SER A 61 13.24 -9.53 1.99
C SER A 61 12.74 -8.62 3.10
N ILE A 62 11.67 -7.86 2.82
CA ILE A 62 11.03 -6.96 3.79
C ILE A 62 9.68 -7.54 4.20
N THR A 63 9.42 -7.51 5.51
CA THR A 63 8.10 -7.82 6.05
C THR A 63 7.65 -6.67 6.95
N LEU A 64 6.42 -6.22 6.74
CA LEU A 64 5.73 -5.21 7.53
C LEU A 64 4.53 -5.88 8.22
N SER A 65 4.22 -5.45 9.43
CA SER A 65 2.97 -5.83 10.08
C SER A 65 1.81 -4.98 9.56
N VAL A 66 0.63 -5.58 9.50
CA VAL A 66 -0.64 -4.85 9.35
C VAL A 66 -1.69 -5.56 10.17
N THR A 67 -2.57 -4.81 10.83
CA THR A 67 -3.69 -5.41 11.57
C THR A 67 -4.80 -5.89 10.64
N SER A 68 -5.55 -6.89 11.08
CA SER A 68 -6.76 -7.36 10.40
C SER A 68 -7.81 -6.25 10.27
N GLY A 69 -7.94 -5.39 11.29
CA GLY A 69 -8.85 -4.24 11.28
C GLY A 69 -8.47 -3.22 10.22
N GLN A 70 -7.18 -2.89 10.09
CA GLN A 70 -6.69 -2.00 9.04
C GLN A 70 -6.93 -2.57 7.64
N LEU A 71 -6.65 -3.86 7.44
CA LEU A 71 -6.86 -4.51 6.16
C LEU A 71 -8.35 -4.50 5.77
N ALA A 72 -9.25 -4.77 6.72
CA ALA A 72 -10.69 -4.72 6.49
C ALA A 72 -11.18 -3.29 6.18
N TYR A 73 -10.63 -2.29 6.87
CA TYR A 73 -10.94 -0.88 6.62
C TYR A 73 -10.53 -0.45 5.20
N GLU A 74 -9.28 -0.71 4.81
CA GLU A 74 -8.78 -0.41 3.46
C GLU A 74 -9.59 -1.14 2.38
N TRP A 75 -9.98 -2.39 2.64
CA TRP A 75 -10.80 -3.19 1.73
C TRP A 75 -12.18 -2.58 1.49
N LYS A 76 -12.88 -2.20 2.55
CA LYS A 76 -14.18 -1.51 2.46
C LYS A 76 -14.06 -0.20 1.68
N HIS A 77 -12.99 0.56 1.92
CA HIS A 77 -12.70 1.81 1.21
C HIS A 77 -12.43 1.58 -0.28
N LEU A 78 -11.69 0.52 -0.63
CA LEU A 78 -11.46 0.13 -2.02
C LEU A 78 -12.78 -0.25 -2.71
N LEU A 79 -13.59 -1.12 -2.09
CA LEU A 79 -14.86 -1.55 -2.64
C LEU A 79 -15.81 -0.36 -2.88
N GLY A 80 -15.92 0.57 -1.94
CA GLY A 80 -16.73 1.79 -2.11
C GLY A 80 -16.29 2.65 -3.32
N LYS A 81 -14.97 2.78 -3.54
CA LYS A 81 -14.43 3.49 -4.72
C LYS A 81 -14.72 2.73 -6.02
N LEU A 82 -14.58 1.40 -6.00
CA LEU A 82 -14.78 0.57 -7.17
C LEU A 82 -16.24 0.48 -7.59
N GLN A 83 -17.19 0.55 -6.65
CA GLN A 83 -18.61 0.52 -6.95
C GLN A 83 -19.02 1.55 -8.02
N THR A 84 -18.44 2.75 -7.97
CA THR A 84 -18.70 3.80 -8.97
C THR A 84 -17.72 3.73 -10.15
N ARG A 85 -16.42 3.52 -9.89
CA ARG A 85 -15.37 3.65 -10.91
C ARG A 85 -15.19 2.42 -11.81
N ASN A 86 -15.49 1.23 -11.29
CA ASN A 86 -15.37 -0.02 -12.02
C ASN A 86 -16.31 -1.09 -11.43
N PRO A 87 -17.62 -1.03 -11.76
CA PRO A 87 -18.62 -1.93 -11.21
C PRO A 87 -18.34 -3.42 -11.48
N SER A 88 -17.72 -3.73 -12.62
CA SER A 88 -17.34 -5.10 -12.99
C SER A 88 -16.27 -5.67 -12.03
N LEU A 89 -15.25 -4.86 -11.70
CA LEU A 89 -14.24 -5.27 -10.73
C LEU A 89 -14.80 -5.31 -9.31
N TYR A 90 -15.68 -4.38 -8.95
CA TYR A 90 -16.39 -4.40 -7.67
C TYR A 90 -17.11 -5.73 -7.44
N ARG A 91 -17.90 -6.22 -8.41
CA ARG A 91 -18.62 -7.50 -8.27
C ARG A 91 -17.66 -8.69 -8.08
N LYS A 92 -16.55 -8.73 -8.82
CA LYS A 92 -15.54 -9.78 -8.69
C LYS A 92 -14.90 -9.78 -7.31
N LEU A 93 -14.53 -8.60 -6.81
CA LEU A 93 -13.86 -8.46 -5.52
C LEU A 93 -14.83 -8.61 -4.34
N GLN A 94 -16.07 -8.16 -4.46
CA GLN A 94 -17.09 -8.35 -3.44
C GLN A 94 -17.36 -9.84 -3.18
N ALA A 95 -17.25 -10.69 -4.20
CA ALA A 95 -17.37 -12.14 -4.05
C ALA A 95 -16.16 -12.78 -3.35
N ALA A 96 -15.00 -12.13 -3.36
CA ALA A 96 -13.83 -12.57 -2.60
C ALA A 96 -13.98 -12.07 -1.15
N GLU A 97 -14.47 -12.94 -0.26
CA GLU A 97 -14.75 -12.60 1.14
C GLU A 97 -13.55 -12.04 1.90
N THR A 98 -12.32 -12.39 1.51
CA THR A 98 -11.09 -11.97 2.19
C THR A 98 -10.09 -11.34 1.20
N PRO A 99 -9.58 -10.13 1.47
CA PRO A 99 -8.54 -9.52 0.65
C PRO A 99 -7.21 -10.27 0.82
N ILE A 100 -6.51 -10.49 -0.31
CA ILE A 100 -5.13 -10.96 -0.27
C ILE A 100 -4.23 -9.74 -0.05
N PRO A 101 -3.49 -9.65 1.07
CA PRO A 101 -2.60 -8.53 1.33
C PRO A 101 -1.38 -8.59 0.40
N HIS A 102 -0.70 -7.45 0.25
CA HIS A 102 0.58 -7.41 -0.45
C HIS A 102 1.57 -8.39 0.22
N PRO A 103 2.44 -9.10 -0.53
CA PRO A 103 3.34 -10.13 0.03
C PRO A 103 4.30 -9.67 1.15
N ILE A 104 4.55 -8.36 1.22
CA ILE A 104 5.35 -7.77 2.31
C ILE A 104 4.58 -7.69 3.62
N PHE A 105 3.26 -7.75 3.60
CA PHE A 105 2.45 -7.60 4.81
C PHE A 105 2.20 -8.95 5.45
N LYS A 106 2.54 -9.04 6.73
CA LYS A 106 2.11 -10.11 7.61
C LYS A 106 0.95 -9.60 8.46
N VAL A 107 -0.20 -10.25 8.32
CA VAL A 107 -1.44 -9.86 9.00
C VAL A 107 -1.43 -10.41 10.42
N TYR A 108 -1.80 -9.57 11.37
CA TYR A 108 -2.02 -9.94 12.77
C TYR A 108 -3.39 -9.49 13.23
N VAL A 109 -3.96 -10.18 14.22
CA VAL A 109 -5.25 -9.80 14.80
C VAL A 109 -5.10 -8.45 15.53
N GLY A 110 -5.97 -7.50 15.21
CA GLY A 110 -5.99 -6.19 15.86
C GLY A 110 -6.98 -5.21 15.21
N GLU A 111 -7.19 -4.08 15.88
CA GLU A 111 -8.04 -2.96 15.45
C GLU A 111 -7.40 -2.15 14.30
N VAL A 112 -8.14 -1.18 13.76
CA VAL A 112 -7.61 -0.21 12.77
C VAL A 112 -6.36 0.48 13.33
N GLU A 113 -5.37 0.68 12.47
CA GLU A 113 -4.08 1.23 12.90
C GLU A 113 -4.23 2.68 13.38
N SER A 114 -3.50 3.05 14.43
CA SER A 114 -3.66 4.36 15.10
C SER A 114 -3.32 5.56 14.23
N TRP A 115 -2.59 5.36 13.14
CA TRP A 115 -2.28 6.41 12.17
C TRP A 115 -3.41 6.61 11.15
N GLU A 116 -4.36 5.68 11.02
CA GLU A 116 -5.46 5.86 10.07
C GLU A 116 -6.31 7.07 10.46
N ARG A 117 -6.57 7.95 9.49
CA ARG A 117 -7.43 9.12 9.70
C ARG A 117 -8.82 8.77 9.18
N VAL A 118 -9.74 8.53 10.10
CA VAL A 118 -11.16 8.27 9.83
C VAL A 118 -11.92 9.58 9.62
#